data_AF-A0A955EML3-F1
#
_entry.id   AF-A0A955EML3-F1
#
_cell.length_a   1.000
_cell.length_b   1.000
_cell.length_c   1.000
_cell.angle_alpha   90.00
_cell.angle_beta   90.00
_cell.angle_gamma   90.00
#
_symmetry.space_group_name_H-M   'P 1'
#
loop_
_entity.id
_entity.type
_entity.pdbx_description
1 polymer ?
#
loop_
_entity_poly.entity_id
_entity_poly.type
_entity_poly.pdbx_seq_one_letter_code
_entity_poly.pdbx_strand_id
1 'polypeptide(L)'
;RAALEFVDRAFRSQPDFDTWYGAYRTRLEALLALEAMDEARRTYDRFRAKLFQGEALEHVEHLLDEDEGPVGELLDDADLALERVDLYEVMPDRAEKLVTSLAEAVEACLERGAAGDAAKAVALARSAQAHGAAGADELLGKALESAAASGEGEGPLPSKDETRELLGELEEPLRILVVGGDEGRRPHLERFEALQKDLGFAGSWIFTSARSPQQALQEIESAAEAAEAMLLHPRTEPELRQAVLSMAEDLDLPVRQAAWLGADGVENEVLRTLDCCFEDE
;
A
#
# COMPACT_ATOMS: atom_id res chain seq x y z
N ARG A 1 16.99 16.74 21.55
CA ARG A 1 17.25 15.79 22.66
C ARG A 1 16.27 15.94 23.82
N ALA A 2 16.15 17.10 24.47
CA ALA A 2 15.17 17.30 25.56
C ALA A 2 13.70 17.09 25.12
N ALA A 3 13.35 17.48 23.89
CA ALA A 3 12.02 17.20 23.31
C ALA A 3 11.75 15.69 23.19
N LEU A 4 12.71 14.91 22.68
CA LEU A 4 12.58 13.45 22.57
C LEU A 4 12.42 12.79 23.95
N GLU A 5 13.16 13.24 24.96
CA GLU A 5 13.04 12.72 26.34
C GLU A 5 11.68 13.04 26.98
N PHE A 6 11.09 14.21 26.68
CA PHE A 6 9.74 14.56 27.11
C PHE A 6 8.67 13.71 26.41
N VAL A 7 8.80 13.52 25.10
CA VAL A 7 7.89 12.69 24.29
C VAL A 7 7.92 11.22 24.73
N ASP A 8 9.10 10.65 24.97
CA ASP A 8 9.25 9.27 25.43
C ASP A 8 8.59 9.07 26.81
N ARG A 9 8.56 10.12 27.64
CA ARG A 9 7.83 10.09 28.92
C ARG A 9 6.32 10.15 28.70
N ALA A 10 5.83 10.97 27.78
CA ALA A 10 4.42 11.04 27.43
C ALA A 10 3.91 9.71 26.86
N PHE A 11 4.64 9.05 25.95
CA PHE A 11 4.23 7.74 25.43
C PHE A 11 4.14 6.64 26.51
N ARG A 12 4.94 6.74 27.58
CA ARG A 12 4.92 5.77 28.69
C ARG A 12 3.77 5.98 29.67
N SER A 13 3.10 7.14 29.67
CA SER A 13 2.10 7.49 30.70
C SER A 13 0.64 7.22 30.32
N GLN A 14 0.35 6.52 29.21
CA GLN A 14 -1.01 6.33 28.67
C GLN A 14 -1.84 7.64 28.64
N PRO A 15 -1.35 8.68 27.95
CA PRO A 15 -2.04 9.97 27.90
C PRO A 15 -3.34 9.89 27.08
N ASP A 16 -4.18 10.92 27.20
CA ASP A 16 -5.27 11.11 26.24
C ASP A 16 -4.76 11.32 24.81
N PHE A 17 -5.68 11.18 23.84
CA PHE A 17 -5.33 11.22 22.42
C PHE A 17 -4.68 12.54 22.00
N ASP A 18 -5.20 13.68 22.47
CA ASP A 18 -4.66 15.01 22.11
C ASP A 18 -3.22 15.20 22.60
N THR A 19 -2.94 14.77 23.83
CA THR A 19 -1.58 14.81 24.38
C THR A 19 -0.65 13.85 23.64
N TRP A 20 -1.16 12.68 23.26
CA TRP A 20 -0.42 11.69 22.46
C TRP A 20 -0.09 12.22 21.05
N TYR A 21 -1.08 12.82 20.38
CA TYR A 21 -0.99 13.45 19.06
C TYR A 21 0.00 14.63 19.07
N GLY A 22 -0.10 15.52 20.07
CA GLY A 22 0.83 16.63 20.23
C GLY A 22 2.26 16.18 20.50
N ALA A 23 2.46 15.19 21.37
CA ALA A 23 3.78 14.62 21.64
C ALA A 23 4.39 13.98 20.38
N TYR A 24 3.55 13.33 19.58
CA TYR A 24 3.97 12.75 18.31
C TYR A 24 4.46 13.83 17.33
N ARG A 25 3.67 14.89 17.12
CA ARG A 25 4.05 16.00 16.24
C ARG A 25 5.38 16.63 16.67
N THR A 26 5.55 16.90 17.97
CA THR A 26 6.82 17.39 18.52
C THR A 26 7.99 16.42 18.28
N ARG A 27 7.73 15.10 18.24
CA ARG A 27 8.76 14.11 17.90
C ARG A 27 9.22 14.27 16.46
N LEU A 28 8.28 14.34 15.51
CA LEU A 28 8.61 14.50 14.09
C LEU A 28 9.41 15.79 13.87
N GLU A 29 8.91 16.92 14.38
CA GLU A 29 9.61 18.22 14.29
C GLU A 29 11.04 18.12 14.86
N ALA A 30 11.21 17.43 16.00
CA ALA A 30 12.52 17.23 16.59
C ALA A 30 13.44 16.30 15.77
N LEU A 31 12.90 15.30 15.08
CA LEU A 31 13.66 14.38 14.22
C LEU A 31 14.08 15.07 12.92
N LEU A 32 13.20 15.86 12.31
CA LEU A 32 13.48 16.68 11.13
C LEU A 32 14.54 17.74 11.43
N ALA A 33 14.43 18.44 12.57
CA ALA A 33 15.44 19.39 13.02
C ALA A 33 16.81 18.76 13.32
N LEU A 34 16.87 17.43 13.51
CA LEU A 34 18.09 16.65 13.67
C LEU A 34 18.55 15.98 12.36
N GLU A 35 17.86 16.23 11.24
CA GLU A 35 18.10 15.61 9.94
C GLU A 35 18.04 14.06 9.98
N ALA A 36 17.30 13.51 10.95
CA ALA A 36 17.16 12.07 11.16
C ALA A 36 16.00 11.49 10.32
N MET A 37 16.07 11.64 9.00
CA MET A 37 14.97 11.38 8.06
C MET A 37 14.41 9.96 8.15
N ASP A 38 15.27 8.93 8.22
CA ASP A 38 14.82 7.54 8.33
C ASP A 38 14.00 7.28 9.59
N GLU A 39 14.41 7.88 10.72
CA GLU A 39 13.70 7.73 11.99
C GLU A 39 12.42 8.57 12.00
N ALA A 40 12.41 9.73 11.34
CA ALA A 40 11.21 10.53 11.13
C ALA A 40 10.18 9.75 10.29
N ARG A 41 10.61 9.11 9.19
CA ARG A 41 9.76 8.27 8.34
C ARG A 41 9.18 7.08 9.10
N ARG A 42 10.01 6.32 9.81
CA ARG A 42 9.53 5.22 10.68
C ARG A 42 8.56 5.70 11.77
N THR A 43 8.80 6.88 12.32
CA THR A 43 7.94 7.50 13.32
C THR A 43 6.57 7.82 12.68
N TYR A 44 6.56 8.40 11.46
CA TYR A 44 5.36 8.64 10.64
C TYR A 44 4.58 7.39 10.34
N ASP A 45 5.21 6.36 9.79
CA ASP A 45 4.51 5.15 9.39
C ASP A 45 3.79 4.48 10.58
N ARG A 46 4.45 4.46 11.76
CA ARG A 46 3.85 3.92 13.00
C ARG A 46 2.69 4.74 13.51
N PHE A 47 2.76 6.05 13.39
CA PHE A 47 1.71 6.95 13.85
C PHE A 47 0.50 6.93 12.93
N ARG A 48 0.75 7.02 11.63
CA ARG A 48 -0.24 6.78 10.58
C ARG A 48 -0.99 5.48 10.85
N ALA A 49 -0.28 4.35 10.99
CA ALA A 49 -0.92 3.04 11.25
C ALA A 49 -1.83 3.06 12.50
N LYS A 50 -1.42 3.76 13.57
CA LYS A 50 -2.25 3.92 14.78
C LYS A 50 -3.47 4.81 14.58
N LEU A 51 -3.34 5.90 13.81
CA LEU A 51 -4.48 6.77 13.50
C LEU A 51 -5.53 6.04 12.67
N PHE A 52 -5.09 5.24 11.70
CA PHE A 52 -5.97 4.35 10.92
C PHE A 52 -6.64 3.30 11.82
N GLN A 53 -5.90 2.65 12.73
CA GLN A 53 -6.47 1.68 13.69
C GLN A 53 -7.49 2.32 14.64
N GLY A 54 -7.25 3.56 15.05
CA GLY A 54 -8.11 4.31 15.98
C GLY A 54 -9.28 5.02 15.31
N GLU A 55 -9.51 4.83 14.01
CA GLU A 55 -10.53 5.53 13.21
C GLU A 55 -10.43 7.07 13.30
N ALA A 56 -9.24 7.60 13.59
CA ALA A 56 -8.98 9.03 13.74
C ALA A 56 -8.63 9.69 12.40
N LEU A 57 -9.41 9.40 11.34
CA LEU A 57 -9.10 9.75 9.96
C LEU A 57 -9.05 11.26 9.72
N GLU A 58 -9.90 12.05 10.38
CA GLU A 58 -9.87 13.52 10.31
C GLU A 58 -8.54 14.11 10.82
N HIS A 59 -7.88 13.45 11.77
CA HIS A 59 -6.56 13.88 12.24
C HIS A 59 -5.47 13.54 11.23
N VAL A 60 -5.62 12.44 10.48
CA VAL A 60 -4.74 12.15 9.34
C VAL A 60 -4.93 13.21 8.25
N GLU A 61 -6.19 13.51 7.89
CA GLU A 61 -6.54 14.57 6.92
C GLU A 61 -5.87 15.90 7.31
N HIS A 62 -6.02 16.30 8.58
CA HIS A 62 -5.42 17.53 9.07
C HIS A 62 -3.89 17.55 8.94
N LEU A 63 -3.19 16.44 9.24
CA LEU A 63 -1.74 16.35 9.08
C LEU A 63 -1.27 16.47 7.63
N LEU A 64 -2.05 15.91 6.69
CA LEU A 64 -1.72 15.90 5.27
C LEU A 64 -2.07 17.23 4.57
N ASP A 65 -2.97 18.01 5.14
CA ASP A 65 -3.38 19.34 4.64
C ASP A 65 -2.53 20.49 5.23
N GLU A 66 -1.66 20.20 6.21
CA GLU A 66 -0.73 21.18 6.76
C GLU A 66 0.50 21.37 5.84
N ASP A 67 0.42 22.35 4.92
CA ASP A 67 1.49 22.68 3.97
C ASP A 67 2.86 22.96 4.65
N GLU A 68 2.86 23.65 5.80
CA GLU A 68 4.07 23.95 6.59
C GLU A 68 4.22 23.00 7.81
N GLY A 69 3.61 21.83 7.75
CA GLY A 69 3.66 20.82 8.80
C GLY A 69 4.86 19.86 8.69
N PRO A 70 5.19 19.12 9.76
CA PRO A 70 6.28 18.17 9.73
C PRO A 70 6.05 17.02 8.73
N VAL A 71 4.81 16.76 8.29
CA VAL A 71 4.54 15.73 7.28
C VAL A 71 4.86 16.26 5.88
N GLY A 72 4.51 17.50 5.56
CA GLY A 72 4.89 18.16 4.29
C GLY A 72 6.41 18.35 4.14
N GLU A 73 7.13 18.54 5.25
CA GLU A 73 8.61 18.54 5.23
C GLU A 73 9.22 17.13 5.09
N LEU A 74 8.50 16.09 5.52
CA LEU A 74 8.97 14.71 5.54
C LEU A 74 8.74 13.96 4.23
N LEU A 75 7.62 14.24 3.56
CA LEU A 75 7.17 13.57 2.35
C LEU A 75 7.36 14.46 1.14
N ASP A 76 7.78 13.89 0.01
CA ASP A 76 7.73 14.60 -1.26
C ASP A 76 6.28 14.66 -1.80
N ASP A 77 6.06 15.44 -2.86
CA ASP A 77 4.72 15.66 -3.44
C ASP A 77 4.04 14.33 -3.85
N ALA A 78 4.82 13.38 -4.37
CA ALA A 78 4.30 12.07 -4.78
C ALA A 78 3.90 11.21 -3.57
N ASP A 79 4.74 11.15 -2.54
CA ASP A 79 4.44 10.44 -1.31
C ASP A 79 3.24 11.07 -0.58
N LEU A 80 3.14 12.41 -0.53
CA LEU A 80 2.02 13.12 0.07
C LEU A 80 0.70 12.85 -0.67
N ALA A 81 0.71 12.89 -2.01
CA ALA A 81 -0.46 12.56 -2.82
C ALA A 81 -0.89 11.09 -2.61
N LEU A 82 0.06 10.16 -2.51
CA LEU A 82 -0.22 8.76 -2.19
C LEU A 82 -0.83 8.56 -0.79
N GLU A 83 -0.37 9.32 0.21
CA GLU A 83 -0.99 9.32 1.54
C GLU A 83 -2.45 9.80 1.50
N ARG A 84 -2.75 10.83 0.71
CA ARG A 84 -4.12 11.33 0.54
C ARG A 84 -5.01 10.31 -0.17
N VAL A 85 -4.50 9.62 -1.19
CA VAL A 85 -5.22 8.51 -1.84
C VAL A 85 -5.59 7.46 -0.79
N ASP A 86 -4.61 6.95 -0.04
CA ASP A 86 -4.87 5.91 0.97
C ASP A 86 -5.88 6.36 2.05
N LEU A 87 -5.86 7.63 2.44
CA LEU A 87 -6.81 8.20 3.38
C LEU A 87 -8.22 8.26 2.79
N TYR A 88 -8.38 8.83 1.60
CA TYR A 88 -9.69 9.05 1.00
C TYR A 88 -10.34 7.77 0.48
N GLU A 89 -9.57 6.71 0.22
CA GLU A 89 -10.10 5.36 -0.03
C GLU A 89 -10.92 4.81 1.15
N VAL A 90 -10.55 5.16 2.38
CA VAL A 90 -11.23 4.69 3.59
C VAL A 90 -12.22 5.73 4.17
N MET A 91 -12.42 6.86 3.48
CA MET A 91 -13.38 7.91 3.84
C MET A 91 -14.47 8.05 2.75
N PRO A 92 -15.57 7.29 2.82
CA PRO A 92 -16.61 7.29 1.78
C PRO A 92 -17.25 8.66 1.51
N ASP A 93 -17.26 9.55 2.50
CA ASP A 93 -17.77 10.92 2.40
C ASP A 93 -16.78 11.90 1.75
N ARG A 94 -15.62 11.42 1.29
CA ARG A 94 -14.56 12.17 0.60
C ARG A 94 -14.28 11.69 -0.83
N ALA A 95 -15.26 11.04 -1.48
CA ALA A 95 -15.09 10.50 -2.84
C ALA A 95 -14.57 11.52 -3.88
N GLU A 96 -15.01 12.78 -3.83
CA GLU A 96 -14.50 13.82 -4.72
C GLU A 96 -13.02 14.15 -4.47
N LYS A 97 -12.59 14.13 -3.19
CA LYS A 97 -11.18 14.30 -2.83
C LYS A 97 -10.33 13.11 -3.27
N LEU A 98 -10.85 11.88 -3.14
CA LEU A 98 -10.17 10.67 -3.65
C LEU A 98 -9.86 10.79 -5.14
N VAL A 99 -10.85 11.19 -5.96
CA VAL A 99 -10.68 11.38 -7.40
C VAL A 99 -9.58 12.41 -7.70
N THR A 100 -9.56 13.51 -6.95
CA THR A 100 -8.57 14.57 -7.12
C THR A 100 -7.18 14.09 -6.74
N SER A 101 -7.04 13.45 -5.58
CA SER A 101 -5.76 12.92 -5.09
C SER A 101 -5.21 11.78 -5.95
N LEU A 102 -6.06 10.97 -6.59
CA LEU A 102 -5.62 9.97 -7.56
C LEU A 102 -4.95 10.62 -8.78
N ALA A 103 -5.55 11.68 -9.33
CA ALA A 103 -4.95 12.40 -10.45
C ALA A 103 -3.63 13.09 -10.05
N GLU A 104 -3.61 13.77 -8.91
CA GLU A 104 -2.40 14.40 -8.35
C GLU A 104 -1.28 13.36 -8.13
N ALA A 105 -1.60 12.18 -7.60
CA ALA A 105 -0.63 11.12 -7.36
C ALA A 105 -0.06 10.55 -8.66
N VAL A 106 -0.87 10.43 -9.72
CA VAL A 106 -0.38 10.03 -11.05
C VAL A 106 0.61 11.06 -11.57
N GLU A 107 0.25 12.34 -11.58
CA GLU A 107 1.10 13.42 -12.08
C GLU A 107 2.41 13.49 -11.30
N ALA A 108 2.35 13.49 -9.97
CA ALA A 108 3.53 13.54 -9.11
C ALA A 108 4.46 12.33 -9.31
N CYS A 109 3.92 11.11 -9.50
CA CYS A 109 4.74 9.94 -9.83
C CYS A 109 5.45 10.09 -11.19
N LEU A 110 4.76 10.61 -12.20
CA LEU A 110 5.33 10.83 -13.54
C LEU A 110 6.40 11.93 -13.52
N GLU A 111 6.20 12.98 -12.74
CA GLU A 111 7.16 14.07 -12.57
C GLU A 111 8.40 13.64 -11.79
N ARG A 112 8.22 12.85 -10.72
CA ARG A 112 9.32 12.33 -9.89
C ARG A 112 10.23 11.40 -10.69
N GLY A 113 9.65 10.54 -11.54
CA GLY A 113 10.40 9.68 -12.46
C GLY A 113 11.34 8.69 -11.78
N ALA A 114 11.06 8.29 -10.54
CA ALA A 114 11.84 7.27 -9.85
C ALA A 114 11.54 5.86 -10.40
N ALA A 115 12.46 4.92 -10.18
CA ALA A 115 12.23 3.52 -10.52
C ALA A 115 10.97 2.99 -9.81
N GLY A 116 10.06 2.37 -10.54
CA GLY A 116 8.78 1.87 -10.09
C GLY A 116 7.63 2.89 -10.10
N ASP A 117 7.90 4.19 -10.28
CA ASP A 117 6.85 5.19 -10.29
C ASP A 117 6.00 5.15 -11.57
N ALA A 118 6.56 4.67 -12.69
CA ALA A 118 5.81 4.55 -13.92
C ALA A 118 4.75 3.44 -13.82
N ALA A 119 5.11 2.26 -13.30
CA ALA A 119 4.15 1.20 -13.03
C ALA A 119 3.09 1.64 -12.00
N LYS A 120 3.51 2.37 -10.95
CA LYS A 120 2.60 2.92 -9.93
C LYS A 120 1.62 3.93 -10.53
N ALA A 121 2.10 4.83 -11.39
CA ALA A 121 1.27 5.80 -12.10
C ALA A 121 0.22 5.10 -12.98
N VAL A 122 0.56 3.98 -13.65
CA VAL A 122 -0.42 3.18 -14.41
C VAL A 122 -1.51 2.62 -13.50
N ALA A 123 -1.12 2.03 -12.35
CA ALA A 123 -2.07 1.48 -11.40
C ALA A 123 -3.02 2.56 -10.85
N LEU A 124 -2.48 3.71 -10.44
CA LEU A 124 -3.27 4.86 -9.96
C LEU A 124 -4.18 5.45 -11.04
N ALA A 125 -3.71 5.56 -12.29
CA ALA A 125 -4.50 6.10 -13.40
C ALA A 125 -5.68 5.17 -13.74
N ARG A 126 -5.52 3.85 -13.61
CA ARG A 126 -6.63 2.90 -13.74
C ARG A 126 -7.66 3.09 -12.63
N SER A 127 -7.24 3.33 -11.39
CA SER A 127 -8.17 3.67 -10.30
C SER A 127 -8.86 5.01 -10.53
N ALA A 128 -8.14 6.03 -11.00
CA ALA A 128 -8.74 7.30 -11.39
C ALA A 128 -9.82 7.11 -12.47
N GLN A 129 -9.57 6.25 -13.46
CA GLN A 129 -10.54 5.89 -14.49
C GLN A 129 -11.75 5.15 -13.92
N ALA A 130 -11.55 4.18 -13.01
CA ALA A 130 -12.63 3.45 -12.35
C ALA A 130 -13.58 4.36 -11.55
N HIS A 131 -13.03 5.43 -10.95
CA HIS A 131 -13.78 6.46 -10.26
C HIS A 131 -14.32 7.59 -11.17
N GLY A 132 -14.08 7.52 -12.48
CA GLY A 132 -14.59 8.51 -13.44
C GLY A 132 -13.90 9.88 -13.34
N ALA A 133 -12.62 9.92 -12.97
CA ALA A 133 -11.85 11.16 -12.91
C ALA A 133 -11.81 11.85 -14.28
N ALA A 134 -12.00 13.17 -14.29
CA ALA A 134 -11.89 13.95 -15.53
C ALA A 134 -10.47 13.85 -16.09
N GLY A 135 -10.33 13.48 -17.37
CA GLY A 135 -9.03 13.32 -18.00
C GLY A 135 -8.29 12.01 -17.63
N ALA A 136 -8.93 11.06 -16.93
CA ALA A 136 -8.32 9.79 -16.55
C ALA A 136 -7.72 9.02 -17.75
N ASP A 137 -8.38 9.03 -18.91
CA ASP A 137 -7.88 8.38 -20.12
C ASP A 137 -6.56 9.00 -20.62
N GLU A 138 -6.43 10.32 -20.52
CA GLU A 138 -5.20 11.03 -20.88
C GLU A 138 -4.08 10.72 -19.89
N LEU A 139 -4.38 10.73 -18.58
CA LEU A 139 -3.44 10.35 -17.52
C LEU A 139 -2.95 8.90 -17.69
N LEU A 140 -3.87 7.97 -17.98
CA LEU A 140 -3.54 6.58 -18.25
C LEU A 140 -2.66 6.43 -19.49
N GLY A 141 -2.95 7.17 -20.56
CA GLY A 141 -2.11 7.21 -21.76
C GLY A 141 -0.67 7.64 -21.45
N LYS A 142 -0.50 8.76 -20.73
CA LYS A 142 0.82 9.26 -20.28
C LYS A 142 1.55 8.25 -19.39
N ALA A 143 0.83 7.63 -18.46
CA ALA A 143 1.41 6.64 -17.55
C ALA A 143 1.89 5.39 -18.30
N LEU A 144 1.11 4.89 -19.26
CA LEU A 144 1.49 3.75 -20.10
C LEU A 144 2.69 4.07 -20.99
N GLU A 145 2.74 5.28 -21.58
CA GLU A 145 3.91 5.73 -22.36
C GLU A 145 5.18 5.79 -21.49
N SER A 146 5.07 6.35 -20.27
CA SER A 146 6.18 6.41 -19.32
C SER A 146 6.65 5.02 -18.88
N ALA A 147 5.72 4.11 -18.60
CA ALA A 147 6.03 2.73 -18.21
C ALA A 147 6.72 1.97 -19.35
N ALA A 148 6.23 2.13 -20.59
CA ALA A 148 6.86 1.55 -21.77
C ALA A 148 8.28 2.09 -22.01
N ALA A 149 8.49 3.41 -21.82
CA ALA A 149 9.80 4.02 -21.95
C ALA A 149 10.80 3.55 -20.88
N SER A 150 10.30 3.24 -19.68
CA SER A 150 11.11 2.80 -18.54
C SER A 150 11.36 1.28 -18.51
N GLY A 151 10.74 0.51 -19.41
CA GLY A 151 10.77 -0.95 -19.38
C GLY A 151 9.97 -1.57 -18.23
N GLU A 152 9.18 -0.75 -17.52
CA GLU A 152 8.27 -1.14 -16.43
C GLU A 152 6.83 -1.32 -16.93
N GLY A 153 6.66 -1.41 -18.26
CA GLY A 153 5.37 -1.62 -18.89
C GLY A 153 4.76 -2.92 -18.41
N GLU A 154 3.77 -2.82 -17.53
CA GLU A 154 2.95 -3.98 -17.22
C GLU A 154 2.16 -4.36 -18.46
N GLY A 155 2.14 -5.66 -18.79
CA GLY A 155 1.31 -6.18 -19.87
C GLY A 155 -0.18 -5.83 -19.72
N PRO A 156 -1.01 -6.16 -20.71
CA PRO A 156 -2.46 -6.01 -20.59
C PRO A 156 -2.96 -6.64 -19.28
N LEU A 157 -4.03 -6.07 -18.71
CA LEU A 157 -4.61 -6.67 -17.51
C LEU A 157 -5.27 -8.00 -17.92
N PRO A 158 -5.05 -9.10 -17.17
CA PRO A 158 -5.73 -10.36 -17.42
C PRO A 158 -7.25 -10.19 -17.34
N SER A 159 -7.98 -10.89 -18.21
CA SER A 159 -9.44 -10.86 -18.18
C SER A 159 -9.96 -11.61 -16.96
N LYS A 160 -10.88 -10.98 -16.24
CA LYS A 160 -11.56 -11.58 -15.10
C LYS A 160 -12.34 -12.84 -15.47
N ASP A 161 -12.98 -12.82 -16.64
CA ASP A 161 -13.79 -13.95 -17.11
C ASP A 161 -12.92 -15.14 -17.53
N GLU A 162 -11.79 -14.86 -18.20
CA GLU A 162 -10.81 -15.89 -18.58
C GLU A 162 -10.15 -16.49 -17.33
N THR A 163 -9.76 -15.64 -16.37
CA THR A 163 -9.19 -16.10 -15.08
C THR A 163 -10.16 -17.01 -14.34
N ARG A 164 -11.46 -16.66 -14.33
CA ARG A 164 -12.49 -17.50 -13.69
C ARG A 164 -12.66 -18.84 -14.40
N GLU A 165 -12.60 -18.86 -15.74
CA GLU A 165 -12.67 -20.10 -16.52
C GLU A 165 -11.50 -21.02 -16.17
N LEU A 166 -10.26 -20.50 -16.19
CA LEU A 166 -9.05 -21.25 -15.85
C LEU A 166 -9.10 -21.82 -14.42
N LEU A 167 -9.47 -21.01 -13.43
CA LEU A 167 -9.60 -21.47 -12.05
C LEU A 167 -10.70 -22.53 -11.88
N GLY A 168 -11.76 -22.46 -12.69
CA GLY A 168 -12.85 -23.44 -12.68
C GLY A 168 -12.45 -24.82 -13.21
N GLU A 169 -11.33 -24.93 -13.93
CA GLU A 169 -10.79 -26.20 -14.42
C GLU A 169 -9.92 -26.93 -13.39
N LEU A 170 -9.49 -26.24 -12.32
CA LEU A 170 -8.65 -26.80 -11.27
C LEU A 170 -9.45 -27.71 -10.31
N GLU A 171 -8.85 -28.83 -9.91
CA GLU A 171 -9.44 -29.75 -8.92
C GLU A 171 -9.42 -29.16 -7.50
N GLU A 172 -8.41 -28.34 -7.20
CA GLU A 172 -8.25 -27.63 -5.94
C GLU A 172 -8.08 -26.12 -6.20
N PRO A 173 -8.62 -25.25 -5.32
CA PRO A 173 -8.48 -23.81 -5.48
C PRO A 173 -7.03 -23.39 -5.25
N LEU A 174 -6.50 -22.62 -6.19
CA LEU A 174 -5.20 -21.94 -6.04
C LEU A 174 -5.23 -21.01 -4.83
N ARG A 175 -4.17 -21.00 -4.03
CA ARG A 175 -4.00 -20.22 -2.81
C ARG A 175 -3.00 -19.09 -3.01
N ILE A 176 -3.48 -17.85 -2.83
CA ILE A 176 -2.64 -16.65 -2.86
C ILE A 176 -2.39 -16.16 -1.44
N LEU A 177 -1.13 -15.81 -1.15
CA LEU A 177 -0.76 -15.10 0.07
C LEU A 177 -0.48 -13.62 -0.21
N VAL A 178 -1.26 -12.72 0.38
CA VAL A 178 -0.98 -11.28 0.38
C VAL A 178 -0.21 -10.90 1.64
N VAL A 179 0.92 -10.21 1.48
CA VAL A 179 1.78 -9.79 2.59
C VAL A 179 1.91 -8.27 2.63
N GLY A 180 1.61 -7.69 3.80
CA GLY A 180 1.81 -6.27 4.08
C GLY A 180 0.52 -5.48 4.21
N GLY A 181 0.64 -4.14 4.19
CA GLY A 181 -0.46 -3.23 4.48
C GLY A 181 -0.72 -3.06 5.98
N ASP A 182 -1.82 -2.38 6.29
CA ASP A 182 -2.24 -2.08 7.66
C ASP A 182 -3.70 -2.48 7.92
N GLU A 183 -4.03 -2.73 9.18
CA GLU A 183 -5.36 -3.16 9.63
C GLU A 183 -6.46 -2.11 9.31
N GLY A 184 -6.08 -0.85 9.07
CA GLY A 184 -6.99 0.21 8.62
C GLY A 184 -7.54 -0.02 7.21
N ARG A 185 -6.91 -0.90 6.42
CA ARG A 185 -7.34 -1.26 5.06
C ARG A 185 -8.35 -2.40 5.04
N ARG A 186 -9.21 -2.50 6.06
CA ARG A 186 -10.28 -3.50 6.10
C ARG A 186 -11.16 -3.53 4.82
N PRO A 187 -11.51 -2.39 4.19
CA PRO A 187 -12.22 -2.43 2.91
C PRO A 187 -11.46 -3.17 1.78
N HIS A 188 -10.13 -3.17 1.81
CA HIS A 188 -9.30 -3.85 0.80
C HIS A 188 -9.32 -5.36 1.04
N LEU A 189 -9.32 -5.80 2.31
CA LEU A 189 -9.53 -7.19 2.68
C LEU A 189 -10.92 -7.68 2.25
N GLU A 190 -11.97 -6.90 2.52
CA GLU A 190 -13.33 -7.25 2.09
C GLU A 190 -13.43 -7.41 0.56
N ARG A 191 -12.72 -6.56 -0.19
CA ARG A 191 -12.64 -6.69 -1.64
C ARG A 191 -11.84 -7.92 -2.08
N PHE A 192 -10.73 -8.22 -1.42
CA PHE A 192 -9.97 -9.44 -1.66
C PHE A 192 -10.80 -10.70 -1.41
N GLU A 193 -11.56 -10.74 -0.31
CA GLU A 193 -12.48 -11.85 0.00
C GLU A 193 -13.65 -11.94 -0.99
N ALA A 194 -14.13 -10.82 -1.51
CA ALA A 194 -15.15 -10.80 -2.56
C ALA A 194 -14.59 -11.40 -3.87
N LEU A 195 -13.35 -11.09 -4.22
CA LEU A 195 -12.67 -11.66 -5.39
C LEU A 195 -12.44 -13.17 -5.24
N GLN A 196 -12.05 -13.64 -4.05
CA GLN A 196 -11.93 -15.09 -3.78
C GLN A 196 -13.22 -15.84 -4.13
N LYS A 197 -14.37 -15.30 -3.69
CA LYS A 197 -15.69 -15.90 -3.94
C LYS A 197 -16.09 -15.84 -5.42
N ASP A 198 -15.76 -14.75 -6.10
CA ASP A 198 -16.13 -14.50 -7.50
C ASP A 198 -15.28 -15.32 -8.49
N LEU A 199 -13.99 -15.48 -8.19
CA LEU A 199 -13.02 -16.15 -9.06
C LEU A 199 -12.78 -17.62 -8.68
N GLY A 200 -13.02 -18.02 -7.43
CA GLY A 200 -12.87 -19.41 -6.99
C GLY A 200 -11.47 -19.79 -6.49
N PHE A 201 -10.62 -18.82 -6.14
CA PHE A 201 -9.33 -19.05 -5.48
C PHE A 201 -9.46 -18.93 -3.96
N ALA A 202 -8.51 -19.50 -3.23
CA ALA A 202 -8.36 -19.33 -1.78
C ALA A 202 -7.30 -18.26 -1.49
N GLY A 203 -7.46 -17.48 -0.42
CA GLY A 203 -6.47 -16.43 -0.15
C GLY A 203 -6.37 -16.07 1.31
N SER A 204 -5.15 -15.72 1.73
CA SER A 204 -4.86 -15.17 3.06
C SER A 204 -4.17 -13.82 2.91
N TRP A 205 -4.45 -12.89 3.82
CA TRP A 205 -3.78 -11.59 3.89
C TRP A 205 -3.18 -11.41 5.28
N ILE A 206 -1.84 -11.24 5.34
CA ILE A 206 -1.12 -10.98 6.59
C ILE A 206 -0.72 -9.50 6.66
N PHE A 207 -1.37 -8.75 7.56
CA PHE A 207 -1.00 -7.37 7.86
C PHE A 207 0.25 -7.30 8.74
N THR A 208 1.20 -6.44 8.39
CA THR A 208 2.52 -6.40 9.03
C THR A 208 2.75 -5.15 9.88
N SER A 209 1.99 -4.07 9.67
CA SER A 209 2.27 -2.73 10.23
C SER A 209 2.14 -2.59 11.76
N ALA A 210 1.44 -3.52 12.43
CA ALA A 210 1.21 -3.48 13.88
C ALA A 210 1.96 -4.57 14.67
N ARG A 211 2.73 -5.42 13.99
CA ARG A 211 3.38 -6.61 14.57
C ARG A 211 4.90 -6.44 14.61
N SER A 212 5.59 -7.18 15.47
CA SER A 212 7.05 -7.23 15.38
C SER A 212 7.45 -7.95 14.08
N PRO A 213 8.54 -7.54 13.40
CA PRO A 213 8.97 -8.17 12.15
C PRO A 213 9.15 -9.70 12.27
N GLN A 214 9.63 -10.17 13.43
CA GLN A 214 9.84 -11.59 13.70
C GLN A 214 8.53 -12.38 13.79
N GLN A 215 7.50 -11.83 14.45
CA GLN A 215 6.19 -12.47 14.53
C GLN A 215 5.49 -12.48 13.17
N ALA A 216 5.58 -11.36 12.43
CA ALA A 216 5.03 -11.28 11.08
C ALA A 216 5.69 -12.33 10.17
N LEU A 217 7.02 -12.45 10.20
CA LEU A 217 7.75 -13.40 9.36
C LEU A 217 7.37 -14.86 9.65
N GLN A 218 7.23 -15.27 10.93
CA GLN A 218 6.82 -16.63 11.29
C GLN A 218 5.43 -17.01 10.75
N GLU A 219 4.49 -16.06 10.78
CA GLU A 219 3.15 -16.26 10.25
C GLU A 219 3.15 -16.31 8.72
N ILE A 220 3.98 -15.48 8.09
CA ILE A 220 4.20 -15.50 6.63
C ILE A 220 4.80 -16.84 6.21
N GLU A 221 5.85 -17.32 6.87
CA GLU A 221 6.46 -18.64 6.62
C GLU A 221 5.41 -19.76 6.70
N SER A 222 4.61 -19.77 7.76
CA SER A 222 3.58 -20.80 7.97
C SER A 222 2.50 -20.77 6.89
N ALA A 223 2.12 -19.58 6.41
CA ALA A 223 1.11 -19.45 5.36
C ALA A 223 1.70 -19.73 3.96
N ALA A 224 2.98 -19.43 3.74
CA ALA A 224 3.66 -19.60 2.46
C ALA A 224 3.83 -21.08 2.07
N GLU A 225 3.99 -21.99 3.04
CA GLU A 225 4.08 -23.44 2.79
C GLU A 225 2.87 -24.02 2.03
N ALA A 226 1.73 -23.33 2.11
CA ALA A 226 0.47 -23.76 1.50
C ALA A 226 0.03 -22.86 0.34
N ALA A 227 0.81 -21.84 -0.04
CA ALA A 227 0.48 -20.90 -1.10
C ALA A 227 1.16 -21.30 -2.40
N GLU A 228 0.51 -21.03 -3.54
CA GLU A 228 1.07 -21.22 -4.87
C GLU A 228 1.61 -19.91 -5.46
N ALA A 229 1.19 -18.76 -4.93
CA ALA A 229 1.79 -17.46 -5.26
C ALA A 229 1.67 -16.46 -4.10
N MET A 230 2.56 -15.47 -4.12
CA MET A 230 2.59 -14.38 -3.15
C MET A 230 2.44 -13.02 -3.82
N LEU A 231 1.60 -12.17 -3.22
CA LEU A 231 1.48 -10.76 -3.56
C LEU A 231 2.04 -9.89 -2.43
N LEU A 232 3.09 -9.13 -2.72
CA LEU A 232 3.79 -8.31 -1.75
C LEU A 232 3.37 -6.84 -1.86
N HIS A 233 2.83 -6.28 -0.78
CA HIS A 233 2.37 -4.89 -0.73
C HIS A 233 3.57 -3.92 -0.84
N PRO A 234 3.48 -2.83 -1.62
CA PRO A 234 4.58 -1.89 -1.85
C PRO A 234 5.09 -1.14 -0.62
N ARG A 235 4.30 -1.09 0.46
CA ARG A 235 4.62 -0.41 1.73
C ARG A 235 5.21 -1.36 2.78
N THR A 236 5.49 -2.62 2.41
CA THR A 236 6.19 -3.55 3.30
C THR A 236 7.57 -3.00 3.63
N GLU A 237 7.90 -2.94 4.92
CA GLU A 237 9.18 -2.43 5.41
C GLU A 237 10.37 -3.12 4.70
N PRO A 238 11.45 -2.39 4.35
CA PRO A 238 12.55 -2.95 3.55
C PRO A 238 13.17 -4.22 4.14
N GLU A 239 13.37 -4.25 5.46
CA GLU A 239 13.95 -5.42 6.15
C GLU A 239 13.04 -6.65 6.04
N LEU A 240 11.74 -6.47 6.29
CA LEU A 240 10.76 -7.55 6.16
C LEU A 240 10.60 -7.98 4.69
N ARG A 241 10.59 -7.03 3.75
CA ARG A 241 10.53 -7.30 2.30
C ARG A 241 11.67 -8.21 1.85
N GLN A 242 12.90 -7.89 2.25
CA GLN A 242 14.07 -8.71 1.91
C GLN A 242 13.97 -10.12 2.51
N ALA A 243 13.53 -10.23 3.77
CA ALA A 243 13.33 -11.53 4.40
C ALA A 243 12.26 -12.36 3.69
N VAL A 244 11.13 -11.75 3.32
CA VAL A 244 10.04 -12.40 2.58
C VAL A 244 10.48 -12.85 1.19
N LEU A 245 11.22 -12.02 0.45
CA LEU A 245 11.73 -12.38 -0.87
C LEU A 245 12.73 -13.54 -0.80
N SER A 246 13.65 -13.52 0.18
CA SER A 246 14.60 -14.61 0.40
C SER A 246 13.88 -15.92 0.77
N MET A 247 12.88 -15.85 1.64
CA MET A 247 12.07 -17.01 2.03
C MET A 247 11.29 -17.58 0.83
N ALA A 248 10.70 -16.73 -0.01
CA ALA A 248 9.98 -17.18 -1.18
C ALA A 248 10.90 -17.82 -2.23
N GLU A 249 12.12 -17.31 -2.39
CA GLU A 249 13.15 -17.96 -3.22
C GLU A 249 13.51 -19.35 -2.69
N ASP A 250 13.66 -19.51 -1.37
CA ASP A 250 13.92 -20.82 -0.74
C ASP A 250 12.76 -21.82 -0.92
N LEU A 251 11.53 -21.33 -1.08
CA LEU A 251 10.31 -22.12 -1.26
C LEU A 251 9.93 -22.33 -2.74
N ASP A 252 10.67 -21.74 -3.69
CA ASP A 252 10.31 -21.69 -5.11
C ASP A 252 8.89 -21.10 -5.33
N LEU A 253 8.52 -20.12 -4.50
CA LEU A 253 7.21 -19.48 -4.50
C LEU A 253 7.27 -18.20 -5.35
N PRO A 254 6.50 -18.09 -6.46
CA PRO A 254 6.48 -16.87 -7.25
C PRO A 254 5.97 -15.69 -6.43
N VAL A 255 6.74 -14.60 -6.42
CA VAL A 255 6.37 -13.35 -5.72
C VAL A 255 6.15 -12.23 -6.73
N ARG A 256 4.93 -11.69 -6.72
CA ARG A 256 4.62 -10.44 -7.39
C ARG A 256 4.72 -9.28 -6.39
N GLN A 257 5.52 -8.26 -6.72
CA GLN A 257 5.52 -7.00 -5.99
C GLN A 257 4.48 -6.08 -6.61
N ALA A 258 3.44 -5.72 -5.86
CA ALA A 258 2.42 -4.79 -6.35
C ALA A 258 3.02 -3.40 -6.57
N ALA A 259 2.70 -2.76 -7.68
CA ALA A 259 3.08 -1.37 -7.92
C ALA A 259 2.29 -0.44 -7.00
N TRP A 260 1.01 -0.76 -6.82
CA TRP A 260 0.09 -0.09 -5.89
C TRP A 260 -1.06 -1.04 -5.51
N LEU A 261 -1.46 -1.02 -4.24
CA LEU A 261 -2.48 -1.93 -3.69
C LEU A 261 -3.58 -1.16 -2.93
N GLY A 262 -4.20 -0.19 -3.59
CA GLY A 262 -5.41 0.45 -3.08
C GLY A 262 -6.68 -0.34 -3.38
N ALA A 263 -7.84 0.21 -3.01
CA ALA A 263 -9.12 -0.48 -3.02
C ALA A 263 -9.45 -1.07 -4.41
N ASP A 264 -9.28 -0.29 -5.48
CA ASP A 264 -9.47 -0.78 -6.85
C ASP A 264 -8.23 -1.52 -7.41
N GLY A 265 -7.06 -1.31 -6.80
CA GLY A 265 -5.80 -1.93 -7.20
C GLY A 265 -5.70 -3.41 -6.82
N VAL A 266 -6.36 -3.81 -5.73
CA VAL A 266 -6.38 -5.22 -5.26
C VAL A 266 -6.81 -6.17 -6.38
N GLU A 267 -7.87 -5.84 -7.11
CA GLU A 267 -8.36 -6.68 -8.20
C GLU A 267 -7.32 -6.86 -9.30
N ASN A 268 -6.71 -5.76 -9.74
CA ASN A 268 -5.72 -5.79 -10.80
C ASN A 268 -4.50 -6.61 -10.42
N GLU A 269 -3.99 -6.41 -9.20
CA GLU A 269 -2.79 -7.12 -8.72
C GLU A 269 -3.06 -8.60 -8.44
N VAL A 270 -4.26 -8.95 -7.96
CA VAL A 270 -4.68 -10.34 -7.78
C VAL A 270 -4.78 -11.05 -9.13
N LEU A 271 -5.44 -10.44 -10.12
CA LEU A 271 -5.56 -11.01 -11.46
C LEU A 271 -4.18 -11.28 -12.07
N ARG A 272 -3.26 -10.32 -11.97
CA ARG A 272 -1.88 -10.49 -12.44
C ARG A 272 -1.10 -11.56 -11.66
N THR A 273 -1.33 -11.68 -10.36
CA THR A 273 -0.69 -12.73 -9.54
C THR A 273 -1.17 -14.11 -9.96
N LEU A 274 -2.47 -14.25 -10.23
CA LEU A 274 -3.08 -15.50 -10.72
C LEU A 274 -2.58 -15.87 -12.11
N ASP A 275 -2.47 -14.90 -13.02
CA ASP A 275 -1.97 -15.09 -14.38
C ASP A 275 -0.55 -15.71 -14.39
N CYS A 276 0.35 -15.23 -13.52
CA CYS A 276 1.69 -15.79 -13.35
C CYS A 276 1.70 -17.28 -12.94
N CYS A 277 0.63 -17.79 -12.35
CA CYS A 277 0.55 -19.20 -11.97
C CYS A 277 0.26 -20.12 -13.17
N PHE A 278 -0.19 -19.58 -14.30
CA PHE A 278 -0.54 -20.33 -15.50
C PHE A 278 0.51 -20.19 -16.62
N GLU A 279 1.47 -19.28 -16.50
CA GLU A 279 2.49 -19.05 -17.53
C GLU A 279 3.60 -20.12 -17.58
N ASP A 280 3.68 -21.00 -16.58
CA ASP A 280 4.73 -22.02 -16.44
C ASP A 280 4.29 -23.47 -16.82
N GLU A 281 3.08 -23.66 -17.37
CA GLU A 281 2.58 -24.94 -17.91
C GLU A 281 2.65 -25.05 -19.45
#